data_AF-A0A836P121-F1
#
_entry.id   AF-A0A836P121-F1
#
_cell.length_a   1.000
_cell.length_b   1.000
_cell.length_c   1.000
_cell.angle_alpha   90.00
_cell.angle_beta   90.00
_cell.angle_gamma   90.00
#
_symmetry.space_group_name_H-M   'P 1'
#
loop_
_entity.id
_entity.type
_entity.pdbx_description
1 polymer ?
#
loop_
_entity_poly.entity_id
_entity_poly.type
_entity_poly.pdbx_seq_one_letter_code
_entity_poly.pdbx_strand_id
1 'polypeptide(L)'
;MGRLPGSLLAAVLSPESHKERVMQGVPQVCYGGAAIRFSKVAMSTTTIRLPDELKARVARAAKDAGTTAHGFIVDAIAEKIEAHERRNAFHAEAQQRWAAIEGGENTLSWADVRQYMQQLADGENPAPPVASTVER
;
A
#
# COMPACT_ATOMS: atom_id res chain seq x y z
N MET A 1 -15.50 66.69 -24.17
CA MET A 1 -14.41 67.49 -23.56
C MET A 1 -14.55 67.41 -22.04
N GLY A 2 -13.47 67.02 -21.36
CA GLY A 2 -13.24 67.32 -19.94
C GLY A 2 -13.84 66.36 -18.89
N ARG A 3 -13.09 65.33 -18.49
CA ARG A 3 -13.24 64.70 -17.16
C ARG A 3 -11.85 64.51 -16.52
N LEU A 4 -11.56 65.35 -15.53
CA LEU A 4 -10.52 65.25 -14.50
C LEU A 4 -11.09 65.99 -13.27
N PRO A 5 -10.50 65.95 -12.05
CA PRO A 5 -9.52 65.03 -11.44
C PRO A 5 -10.09 64.40 -10.14
N GLY A 6 -9.53 63.35 -9.52
CA GLY A 6 -8.41 63.40 -8.58
C GLY A 6 -8.79 63.98 -7.20
N SER A 7 -8.87 63.15 -6.15
CA SER A 7 -8.85 63.55 -4.72
C SER A 7 -8.45 62.33 -3.88
N LEU A 8 -7.25 62.24 -3.31
CA LEU A 8 -6.76 62.79 -2.02
C LEU A 8 -7.38 62.19 -0.74
N LEU A 9 -6.49 61.51 0.01
CA LEU A 9 -6.39 61.27 1.46
C LEU A 9 -7.62 61.43 2.38
N ALA A 10 -7.82 60.41 3.21
CA ALA A 10 -8.15 60.60 4.63
C ALA A 10 -7.64 59.41 5.47
N ALA A 11 -6.66 59.69 6.34
CA ALA A 11 -6.30 58.86 7.48
C ALA A 11 -7.00 59.42 8.72
N VAL A 12 -7.63 58.59 9.55
CA VAL A 12 -8.09 58.98 10.89
C VAL A 12 -8.01 57.79 11.87
N LEU A 13 -7.12 57.97 12.85
CA LEU A 13 -7.12 57.64 14.28
C LEU A 13 -7.34 56.20 14.84
N SER A 14 -6.22 55.69 15.40
CA SER A 14 -5.98 55.02 16.70
C SER A 14 -7.03 55.21 17.84
N PRO A 15 -7.10 54.36 18.90
CA PRO A 15 -6.03 54.29 19.92
C PRO A 15 -5.75 52.94 20.63
N GLU A 16 -4.58 52.95 21.29
CA GLU A 16 -4.01 51.94 22.17
C GLU A 16 -4.87 51.56 23.39
N SER A 17 -4.71 50.33 23.88
CA SER A 17 -4.79 50.04 25.31
C SER A 17 -3.75 49.01 25.71
N HIS A 18 -2.74 49.53 26.38
CA HIS A 18 -1.62 48.84 27.03
C HIS A 18 -2.12 47.93 28.17
N LYS A 19 -1.57 46.72 28.27
CA LYS A 19 -1.37 46.08 29.58
C LYS A 19 -0.02 45.35 29.62
N GLU A 20 0.80 45.87 30.52
CA GLU A 20 2.08 45.39 31.08
C GLU A 20 2.21 43.85 31.12
N ARG A 21 3.28 43.29 30.57
CA ARG A 21 4.61 43.05 31.18
C ARG A 21 4.56 41.97 32.26
N VAL A 22 5.22 40.84 32.02
CA VAL A 22 6.25 40.22 32.89
C VAL A 22 6.96 39.10 32.12
N MET A 23 8.29 39.14 32.20
CA MET A 23 9.26 38.14 31.73
C MET A 23 8.93 36.72 32.20
N GLN A 24 9.33 35.71 31.42
CA GLN A 24 10.44 34.84 31.80
C GLN A 24 10.80 33.87 30.65
N GLY A 25 12.09 33.80 30.35
CA GLY A 25 12.65 33.01 29.28
C GLY A 25 12.41 31.52 29.48
N VAL A 26 12.00 30.86 28.41
CA VAL A 26 12.12 29.40 28.28
C VAL A 26 13.37 29.15 27.45
N PRO A 27 14.37 28.43 27.96
CA PRO A 27 15.59 28.15 27.22
C PRO A 27 15.25 27.42 25.93
N GLN A 28 15.91 27.85 24.86
CA GLN A 28 15.94 27.19 23.57
C GLN A 28 16.47 25.76 23.79
N VAL A 29 15.55 24.81 23.94
CA VAL A 29 15.91 23.39 23.97
C VAL A 29 16.22 23.00 22.54
N CYS A 30 17.50 22.68 22.34
CA CYS A 30 18.04 22.00 21.18
C CYS A 30 17.38 20.62 21.01
N TYR A 31 16.19 20.55 20.41
CA TYR A 31 15.79 19.37 19.67
C TYR A 31 15.99 19.67 18.20
N GLY A 32 17.15 19.23 17.68
CA GLY A 32 17.31 18.93 16.27
C GLY A 32 16.40 17.75 15.91
N GLY A 33 15.09 18.00 15.88
CA GLY A 33 14.14 17.08 15.29
C GLY A 33 14.42 17.09 13.80
N ALA A 34 14.97 15.99 13.28
CA ALA A 34 14.94 15.74 11.85
C ALA A 34 13.52 16.07 11.38
N ALA A 35 13.39 17.07 10.51
CA ALA A 35 12.12 17.41 9.91
C ALA A 35 11.68 16.16 9.14
N ILE A 36 10.83 15.34 9.77
CA ILE A 36 10.14 14.24 9.11
C ILE A 36 9.36 14.95 8.03
N ARG A 37 9.90 14.92 6.80
CA ARG A 37 9.15 15.32 5.62
C ARG A 37 8.01 14.34 5.55
N PHE A 38 6.88 14.72 6.13
CA PHE A 38 5.63 14.04 5.92
C PHE A 38 5.34 14.24 4.45
N SER A 39 5.75 13.29 3.62
CA SER A 39 5.38 13.24 2.22
C SER A 39 3.87 13.31 2.24
N LYS A 40 3.31 14.44 1.82
CA LYS A 40 1.87 14.56 1.60
C LYS A 40 1.51 13.43 0.65
N VAL A 41 0.80 12.42 1.16
CA VAL A 41 0.24 11.36 0.33
C VAL A 41 -0.80 12.06 -0.53
N ALA A 42 -0.42 12.35 -1.77
CA ALA A 42 -1.33 12.95 -2.72
C ALA A 42 -2.34 11.87 -3.12
N MET A 43 -3.57 11.99 -2.64
CA MET A 43 -4.68 11.15 -3.06
C MET A 43 -5.14 11.62 -4.45
N SER A 44 -4.82 10.82 -5.48
CA SER A 44 -5.34 11.01 -6.83
C SER A 44 -6.72 10.37 -6.94
N THR A 45 -7.70 11.13 -7.43
CA THR A 45 -9.05 10.60 -7.67
C THR A 45 -9.18 10.12 -9.11
N THR A 46 -9.45 8.83 -9.28
CA THR A 46 -9.73 8.22 -10.58
C THR A 46 -11.23 8.03 -10.75
N THR A 47 -11.82 8.51 -11.85
CA THR A 47 -13.24 8.33 -12.15
C THR A 47 -13.45 7.04 -12.96
N ILE A 48 -14.12 6.06 -12.37
CA ILE A 48 -14.44 4.78 -13.01
C ILE A 48 -15.94 4.75 -13.31
N ARG A 49 -16.32 4.49 -14.57
CA ARG A 49 -17.73 4.34 -14.96
C ARG A 49 -18.16 2.90 -14.75
N LEU A 50 -19.23 2.70 -13.98
CA LEU A 50 -19.81 1.39 -13.71
C LEU A 50 -21.19 1.32 -14.39
N PRO A 51 -21.53 0.22 -15.08
CA PRO A 51 -22.88 -0.01 -15.56
C PRO A 51 -23.86 -0.13 -14.39
N ASP A 52 -25.12 0.27 -14.60
CA ASP A 52 -26.12 0.40 -13.53
C ASP A 52 -26.34 -0.90 -12.75
N GLU A 53 -26.35 -2.04 -13.44
CA GLU A 53 -26.46 -3.36 -12.82
C GLU A 53 -25.31 -3.63 -11.84
N LEU A 54 -24.06 -3.34 -12.24
CA LEU A 54 -22.89 -3.55 -11.39
C LEU A 54 -22.90 -2.58 -10.21
N LYS A 55 -23.30 -1.32 -10.43
CA LYS A 55 -23.45 -0.32 -9.37
C LYS A 55 -24.44 -0.78 -8.29
N ALA A 56 -25.58 -1.35 -8.69
CA ALA A 56 -26.57 -1.90 -7.76
C ALA A 56 -26.03 -3.10 -6.97
N ARG A 57 -25.29 -4.00 -7.62
CA ARG A 57 -24.65 -5.15 -6.95
C ARG A 57 -23.60 -4.72 -5.93
N VAL A 58 -22.75 -3.74 -6.28
CA VAL A 58 -21.76 -3.17 -5.36
C VAL A 58 -22.43 -2.51 -4.16
N ALA A 59 -23.51 -1.74 -4.37
CA ALA A 59 -24.22 -1.10 -3.27
C ALA A 59 -24.80 -2.12 -2.27
N ARG A 60 -25.36 -3.23 -2.78
CA ARG A 60 -25.81 -4.34 -1.92
C ARG A 60 -24.65 -4.99 -1.16
N ALA A 61 -23.58 -5.36 -1.85
CA ALA A 61 -22.43 -6.01 -1.23
C ALA A 61 -21.76 -5.12 -0.17
N ALA A 62 -21.63 -3.82 -0.43
CA ALA A 62 -21.10 -2.85 0.51
C ALA A 62 -21.98 -2.75 1.77
N LYS A 63 -23.31 -2.72 1.61
CA LYS A 63 -24.26 -2.73 2.73
C LYS A 63 -24.13 -4.00 3.56
N ASP A 64 -24.07 -5.16 2.91
CA ASP A 64 -23.93 -6.46 3.58
C ASP A 64 -22.58 -6.56 4.33
N ALA A 65 -21.52 -5.95 3.79
CA ALA A 65 -20.20 -5.87 4.41
C ALA A 65 -20.03 -4.72 5.42
N GLY A 66 -21.04 -3.87 5.63
CA GLY A 66 -20.97 -2.75 6.56
C GLY A 66 -20.04 -1.60 6.15
N THR A 67 -19.75 -1.44 4.86
CA THR A 67 -18.87 -0.39 4.30
C THR A 67 -19.61 0.51 3.30
N THR A 68 -18.95 1.58 2.84
CA THR A 68 -19.48 2.43 1.77
C THR A 68 -19.19 1.81 0.40
N ALA A 69 -19.99 2.13 -0.62
CA ALA A 69 -19.73 1.65 -1.99
C ALA A 69 -18.34 2.06 -2.50
N HIS A 70 -17.85 3.26 -2.15
CA HIS A 70 -16.50 3.70 -2.51
C HIS A 70 -15.43 2.83 -1.84
N GLY A 71 -15.52 2.65 -0.52
CA GLY A 71 -14.58 1.80 0.24
C GLY A 71 -14.56 0.38 -0.30
N PHE A 72 -15.73 -0.21 -0.51
CA PHE A 72 -15.87 -1.55 -1.09
C PHE A 72 -15.18 -1.68 -2.46
N ILE A 73 -15.30 -0.67 -3.33
CA ILE A 73 -14.65 -0.69 -4.65
C ILE A 73 -13.12 -0.60 -4.49
N VAL A 74 -12.62 0.27 -3.61
CA VAL A 74 -11.18 0.43 -3.38
C VAL A 74 -10.59 -0.88 -2.85
N ASP A 75 -11.23 -1.48 -1.85
CA ASP A 75 -10.80 -2.74 -1.25
C ASP A 75 -10.82 -3.87 -2.29
N ALA A 76 -11.90 -3.98 -3.09
CA ALA A 76 -11.99 -4.99 -4.16
C ALA A 76 -10.89 -4.83 -5.23
N ILE A 77 -10.50 -3.60 -5.57
CA ILE A 77 -9.38 -3.37 -6.50
C ILE A 77 -8.05 -3.78 -5.86
N ALA A 78 -7.81 -3.41 -4.61
CA ALA A 78 -6.60 -3.79 -3.88
C ALA A 78 -6.46 -5.32 -3.79
N GLU A 79 -7.50 -6.01 -3.34
CA GLU A 79 -7.54 -7.47 -3.27
C GLU A 79 -7.28 -8.12 -4.64
N LYS A 80 -7.85 -7.55 -5.72
CA LYS A 80 -7.66 -8.07 -7.07
C LYS A 80 -6.21 -7.92 -7.54
N ILE A 81 -5.59 -6.79 -7.25
CA ILE A 81 -4.18 -6.52 -7.58
C ILE A 81 -3.28 -7.48 -6.81
N GLU A 82 -3.45 -7.58 -5.49
CA GLU A 82 -2.65 -8.49 -4.66
C GLU A 82 -2.77 -9.95 -5.12
N ALA A 83 -3.99 -10.40 -5.45
CA ALA A 83 -4.20 -11.75 -5.98
C ALA A 83 -3.50 -11.95 -7.34
N HIS A 84 -3.53 -10.93 -8.21
CA HIS A 84 -2.87 -10.98 -9.51
C HIS A 84 -1.34 -11.00 -9.37
N GLU A 85 -0.78 -10.16 -8.50
CA GLU A 85 0.64 -10.11 -8.21
C GLU A 85 1.14 -11.42 -7.60
N ARG A 86 0.42 -11.99 -6.62
CA ARG A 86 0.76 -13.31 -6.05
C ARG A 86 0.77 -14.40 -7.12
N ARG A 87 -0.21 -14.40 -8.03
CA ARG A 87 -0.26 -15.38 -9.14
C ARG A 87 0.94 -15.21 -10.07
N ASN A 88 1.28 -13.97 -10.42
CA ASN A 88 2.39 -13.70 -11.31
C ASN A 88 3.74 -14.03 -10.66
N ALA A 89 3.90 -13.74 -9.37
CA ALA A 89 5.09 -14.13 -8.61
C ALA A 89 5.25 -15.65 -8.58
N PHE A 90 4.17 -16.40 -8.34
CA PHE A 90 4.18 -17.86 -8.40
C PHE A 90 4.59 -18.39 -9.78
N HIS A 91 4.06 -17.82 -10.86
CA HIS A 91 4.47 -18.21 -12.22
C HIS A 91 5.91 -17.82 -12.55
N ALA A 92 6.39 -16.67 -12.08
CA ALA A 92 7.77 -16.25 -12.29
C ALA A 92 8.73 -17.19 -11.56
N GLU A 93 8.42 -17.55 -10.32
CA GLU A 93 9.20 -18.52 -9.54
C GLU A 93 9.19 -19.91 -10.18
N ALA A 94 8.03 -20.39 -10.64
CA ALA A 94 7.93 -21.68 -11.33
C ALA A 94 8.79 -21.71 -12.60
N GLN A 95 8.76 -20.64 -13.41
CA GLN A 95 9.59 -20.53 -14.60
C GLN A 95 11.09 -20.47 -14.27
N GLN A 96 11.46 -19.72 -13.23
CA GLN A 96 12.85 -19.65 -12.77
C GLN A 96 13.35 -21.04 -12.35
N ARG A 97 12.59 -21.75 -11.51
CA ARG A 97 12.93 -23.10 -11.06
C ARG A 97 12.97 -24.08 -12.23
N TRP A 98 12.03 -23.98 -13.17
CA TRP A 98 12.02 -24.81 -14.37
C TRP A 98 13.28 -24.61 -15.22
N ALA A 99 13.66 -23.35 -15.48
CA ALA A 99 14.87 -23.04 -16.23
C ALA A 99 16.14 -23.57 -15.53
N ALA A 100 16.18 -23.55 -14.20
CA ALA A 100 17.30 -24.10 -13.44
C ALA A 100 17.38 -25.64 -13.56
N ILE A 101 16.25 -26.33 -13.51
CA ILE A 101 16.16 -27.78 -13.75
C ILE A 101 16.60 -28.12 -15.18
N GLU A 102 16.15 -27.35 -16.18
CA GLU A 102 16.60 -27.50 -17.57
C GLU A 102 18.12 -27.26 -17.70
N GLY A 103 18.66 -26.34 -16.89
CA GLY A 103 20.08 -26.07 -16.72
C GLY A 103 20.88 -27.13 -15.95
N GLY A 104 20.22 -28.19 -15.46
CA GLY A 104 20.86 -29.30 -14.77
C GLY A 104 20.95 -29.17 -13.25
N GLU A 105 20.18 -28.26 -12.63
CA GLU A 105 20.07 -28.21 -11.17
C GLU A 105 19.51 -29.52 -10.62
N ASN A 106 20.06 -29.99 -9.51
CA ASN A 106 19.58 -31.20 -8.83
C ASN A 106 18.18 -30.95 -8.25
N THR A 107 17.32 -31.97 -8.34
CA THR A 107 15.95 -31.93 -7.82
C THR A 107 15.69 -33.13 -6.92
N LEU A 108 14.62 -33.07 -6.14
CA LEU A 108 14.14 -34.22 -5.39
C LEU A 108 13.14 -35.01 -6.23
N SER A 109 13.32 -36.33 -6.32
CA SER A 109 12.32 -37.22 -6.91
C SER A 109 11.00 -37.14 -6.13
N TRP A 110 9.89 -37.00 -6.85
CA TRP A 110 8.57 -36.99 -6.22
C TRP A 110 8.26 -38.31 -5.50
N ALA A 111 8.74 -39.44 -6.02
CA ALA A 111 8.54 -40.74 -5.38
C ALA A 111 9.25 -40.79 -4.02
N ASP A 112 10.50 -40.34 -3.96
CA ASP A 112 11.31 -40.35 -2.74
C ASP A 112 10.75 -39.39 -1.69
N VAL A 113 10.35 -38.18 -2.11
CA VAL A 113 9.70 -37.19 -1.23
C VAL A 113 8.38 -37.73 -0.68
N ARG A 114 7.56 -38.36 -1.52
CA ARG A 114 6.29 -38.95 -1.10
C ARG A 114 6.52 -40.07 -0.07
N GLN A 115 7.46 -40.98 -0.34
CA GLN A 115 7.79 -42.06 0.59
C GLN A 115 8.28 -41.51 1.93
N TYR A 116 9.21 -40.55 1.89
CA TYR A 116 9.72 -39.87 3.08
C TYR A 116 8.59 -39.21 3.90
N MET A 117 7.65 -38.51 3.23
CA MET A 117 6.50 -37.88 3.89
C MET A 117 5.53 -38.90 4.50
N GLN A 118 5.32 -40.05 3.86
CA GLN A 118 4.47 -41.13 4.39
C GLN A 118 5.08 -41.71 5.66
N GLN A 119 6.37 -42.05 5.64
CA GLN A 119 7.09 -42.58 6.80
C GLN A 119 7.07 -41.61 7.99
N LEU A 120 7.23 -40.30 7.73
CA LEU A 120 7.06 -39.28 8.77
C LEU A 120 5.64 -39.25 9.35
N ALA A 121 4.61 -39.37 8.51
CA ALA A 121 3.22 -39.41 8.96
C ALA A 121 2.90 -40.65 9.80
N ASP A 122 3.60 -41.76 9.54
CA ASP A 122 3.52 -43.00 10.31
C ASP A 122 4.32 -42.95 11.63
N GLY A 123 4.98 -41.82 11.93
CA GLY A 123 5.76 -41.61 13.14
C GLY A 123 7.18 -42.20 13.10
N GLU A 124 7.64 -42.63 11.92
CA GLU A 124 9.00 -43.08 11.71
C GLU A 124 9.98 -41.89 11.67
N ASN A 125 11.29 -42.19 11.72
CA ASN A 125 12.36 -41.19 11.56
C ASN A 125 13.24 -41.53 10.34
N PRO A 126 12.71 -41.44 9.11
CA PRO A 126 13.47 -41.73 7.89
C PRO A 126 14.54 -40.68 7.62
N ALA A 127 15.59 -41.05 6.88
CA ALA A 127 16.56 -40.09 6.38
C ALA A 127 15.93 -39.22 5.26
N PRO A 128 16.21 -37.90 5.21
CA PRO A 128 15.71 -37.05 4.14
C PRO A 128 16.21 -37.50 2.76
N PRO A 129 15.38 -37.39 1.69
CA PRO A 129 15.80 -37.71 0.34
C PRO A 129 16.90 -36.75 -0.13
N VAL A 130 17.80 -37.25 -0.96
CA VAL A 130 18.93 -36.49 -1.50
C VAL A 130 18.61 -36.00 -2.90
N ALA A 131 18.89 -34.73 -3.18
CA ALA A 131 18.66 -34.17 -4.50
C ALA A 131 19.65 -34.72 -5.54
N SER A 132 19.14 -35.13 -6.70
CA SER A 132 19.92 -35.65 -7.81
C SER A 132 19.49 -35.01 -9.13
N THR A 133 20.34 -35.10 -10.15
CA THR A 133 19.97 -34.65 -11.49
C THR A 133 18.78 -35.48 -11.98
N VAL A 134 17.82 -34.84 -12.67
CA VAL A 134 16.68 -35.52 -13.26
C VAL A 134 17.17 -36.42 -14.41
N GLU A 135 16.90 -37.72 -14.37
CA GLU A 135 17.05 -38.59 -15.55
C GLU A 135 16.07 -38.10 -16.63
N ARG A 136 16.61 -37.69 -17.77
CA ARG A 136 15.83 -37.20 -18.93
C ARG A 136 15.44 -38.32 -19.87
#